data_AF-A0AAD5Y7A0-F1
#
_entry.id   AF-A0AAD5Y7A0-F1
#
_cell.length_a   1.000
_cell.length_b   1.000
_cell.length_c   1.000
_cell.angle_alpha   90.00
_cell.angle_beta   90.00
_cell.angle_gamma   90.00
#
_symmetry.space_group_name_H-M   'P 1'
#
loop_
_entity.id
_entity.type
_entity.pdbx_description
1 polymer ?
#
loop_
_entity_poly.entity_id
_entity_poly.type
_entity_poly.pdbx_seq_one_letter_code
_entity_poly.pdbx_strand_id
1 'polypeptide(L)'
;MSKTIFTKTNSPNPGWQVGATQPSMPGSYKHLDPAAMEKPKIYKFLISAVVPRPIALVSTVNKETGTINVAPFSYFNVVCHDPPTLMVSINYQGGQPKDTLKNIMQNSEFVVNMMSECFVESANHASGNFPYEVSELDQSGLTILKSDKVVPPRIEQSAVSFECKVHTINYLKNTKGETTAGVVLGEIAMIHVKDSVLDEEGTVDIAKYNIVSRLGGVRYVDEALLRRRSEHNDGELTTLKEISLHQFDIEKIENLDKYCRNLEILYLQCNQIMKIENLNKLKSLKYLQLSLNNIRVVENLQGCESLEKLDLTVNFVEDLVCLENLKENDALRQLYLTGNPCTDIEGYRSFVIATLPQLQSLDGQEIKRSERIIANQQYKSIRDRLLKEKLEKGKITRDEIPEEEPLDADLEAKKEEFQNQLVGHSPEERLKAARELDKLRNKDKKHLEKKEPKKKILVGPDGRIYQKNEGKWTFNWQITDEWIKLTIDISKYLDTSLINVQVNPTFVCITIKEKILQLLFEHPVKPDSQYLERSKLTGQLAITVARQSFSGIVDLEKAGKEQLEIKPVKKELKPQKKRFEKLGVDYKNIVKEPKKIFEKPKFKPQDTDFVDDPDVPPLC
;
A
#
# COMPACT_ATOMS: atom_id res chain seq x y z
N MET A 1 -3.98 -30.59 26.81
CA MET A 1 -4.08 -29.21 27.33
C MET A 1 -2.69 -28.77 27.73
N SER A 2 -2.05 -27.92 26.93
CA SER A 2 -0.77 -27.30 27.27
C SER A 2 -1.03 -26.32 28.42
N LYS A 3 -0.54 -26.61 29.63
CA LYS A 3 -0.52 -25.63 30.72
C LYS A 3 0.43 -24.52 30.27
N THR A 4 -0.08 -23.32 30.03
CA THR A 4 0.76 -22.13 29.88
C THR A 4 1.41 -21.86 31.23
N ILE A 5 2.62 -22.37 31.44
CA ILE A 5 3.40 -22.16 32.65
C ILE A 5 3.91 -20.72 32.59
N PHE A 6 3.31 -19.82 33.38
CA PHE A 6 3.89 -18.50 33.61
C PHE A 6 5.15 -18.67 34.45
N THR A 7 6.31 -18.58 33.80
CA THR A 7 7.59 -18.54 34.49
C THR A 7 7.73 -17.18 35.15
N LYS A 8 7.84 -17.13 36.49
CA LYS A 8 8.20 -15.90 37.21
C LYS A 8 9.50 -15.38 36.59
N THR A 9 9.44 -14.23 35.91
CA THR A 9 10.62 -13.64 35.31
C THR A 9 11.58 -13.29 36.44
N ASN A 10 12.79 -13.87 36.40
CA ASN A 10 13.85 -13.44 37.28
C ASN A 10 14.07 -11.94 37.07
N SER A 11 14.37 -11.20 38.14
CA SER A 11 14.76 -9.80 38.01
C SER A 11 15.84 -9.71 36.92
N PRO A 12 15.72 -8.81 35.94
CA PRO A 12 16.77 -8.61 34.94
C PRO A 12 18.09 -8.15 35.57
N ASN A 13 18.04 -7.69 36.84
CA ASN A 13 19.21 -7.44 37.67
C ASN A 13 19.04 -8.08 39.05
N PRO A 14 19.32 -9.39 39.21
CA PRO A 14 19.12 -10.11 40.45
C PRO A 14 20.12 -9.70 41.55
N GLY A 15 21.23 -9.04 41.19
CA GLY A 15 22.23 -8.51 42.11
C GLY A 15 22.02 -7.03 42.48
N TRP A 16 20.91 -6.42 42.08
CA TRP A 16 20.64 -5.02 42.39
C TRP A 16 20.42 -4.82 43.90
N GLN A 17 21.09 -3.81 44.47
CA GLN A 17 20.95 -3.43 45.87
C GLN A 17 20.32 -2.04 45.99
N VAL A 18 19.66 -1.77 47.12
CA VAL A 18 19.05 -0.47 47.41
C VAL A 18 20.11 0.64 47.26
N GLY A 19 19.87 1.59 46.36
CA GLY A 19 20.78 2.69 46.06
C GLY A 19 21.76 2.45 44.90
N ALA A 20 21.85 1.22 44.37
CA ALA A 20 22.67 0.93 43.20
C ALA A 20 22.06 1.55 41.93
N THR A 21 22.92 2.10 41.06
CA THR A 21 22.50 2.65 39.76
C THR A 21 22.01 1.53 38.85
N GLN A 22 20.93 1.79 38.12
CA GLN A 22 20.42 0.89 37.11
C GLN A 22 20.89 1.30 35.71
N PRO A 23 21.06 0.35 34.78
CA PRO A 23 21.36 0.67 33.40
C PRO A 23 20.22 1.49 32.78
N SER A 24 20.56 2.56 32.07
CA SER A 24 19.60 3.33 31.27
C SER A 24 19.48 2.76 29.86
N MET A 25 18.32 2.92 29.24
CA MET A 25 18.17 2.65 27.81
C MET A 25 19.20 3.46 27.01
N PRO A 26 19.90 2.86 26.03
CA PRO A 26 20.90 3.56 25.22
C PRO A 26 20.24 4.57 24.28
N GLY A 27 20.86 5.74 24.10
CA GLY A 27 20.43 6.75 23.13
C GLY A 27 20.49 8.18 23.68
N SER A 28 20.40 9.16 22.78
CA SER A 28 20.25 10.57 23.15
C SER A 28 18.78 10.94 23.29
N TYR A 29 18.47 11.88 24.19
CA TYR A 29 17.12 12.39 24.33
C TYR A 29 16.70 13.21 23.11
N LYS A 30 15.50 12.93 22.60
CA LYS A 30 14.79 13.78 21.67
C LYS A 30 13.69 14.51 22.42
N HIS A 31 13.79 15.82 22.53
CA HIS A 31 12.77 16.65 23.17
C HIS A 31 11.65 16.93 22.17
N LEU A 32 10.42 16.60 22.54
CA LEU A 32 9.21 16.81 21.76
C LEU A 32 8.28 17.73 22.55
N ASP A 33 8.01 18.92 22.03
CA ASP A 33 7.06 19.86 22.62
C ASP A 33 5.66 19.60 22.03
N PRO A 34 4.67 19.17 22.83
CA PRO A 34 3.30 18.97 22.36
C PRO A 34 2.67 20.23 21.77
N ALA A 35 3.05 21.43 22.24
CA ALA A 35 2.52 22.69 21.70
C ALA A 35 2.98 22.95 20.26
N ALA A 36 4.14 22.40 19.87
CA ALA A 36 4.72 22.53 18.53
C ALA A 36 4.41 21.34 17.61
N MET A 37 3.62 20.36 18.06
CA MET A 37 3.28 19.15 17.30
C MET A 37 1.87 19.20 16.72
N GLU A 38 1.69 18.57 15.56
CA GLU A 38 0.36 18.36 14.98
C GLU A 38 -0.45 17.35 15.81
N LYS A 39 -1.75 17.62 16.01
CA LYS A 39 -2.66 16.78 16.82
C LYS A 39 -2.64 15.29 16.44
N PRO A 40 -2.69 14.89 15.15
CA PRO A 40 -2.65 13.47 14.79
C PRO A 40 -1.35 12.78 15.24
N LYS A 41 -0.23 13.52 15.21
CA LYS A 41 1.08 13.01 15.64
C LYS A 41 1.15 12.86 17.16
N ILE A 42 0.54 13.78 17.92
CA ILE A 42 0.41 13.67 19.38
C ILE A 42 -0.42 12.45 19.73
N TYR A 43 -1.58 12.27 19.10
CA TYR A 43 -2.43 11.09 19.31
C TYR A 43 -1.66 9.80 19.08
N LYS A 44 -0.99 9.66 17.92
CA LYS A 44 -0.15 8.49 17.61
C LYS A 44 0.95 8.26 18.65
N PHE A 45 1.59 9.33 19.12
CA PHE A 45 2.64 9.24 20.13
C PHE A 45 2.08 8.78 21.48
N LEU A 46 0.97 9.36 21.95
CA LEU A 46 0.36 8.98 23.22
C LEU A 46 -0.08 7.52 23.24
N ILE A 47 -0.77 7.06 22.18
CA ILE A 47 -1.23 5.67 22.13
C ILE A 47 -0.08 4.68 21.98
N SER A 48 1.08 5.06 21.42
CA SER A 48 2.23 4.15 21.33
C SER A 48 3.13 4.19 22.56
N ALA A 49 3.20 5.32 23.26
CA ALA A 49 4.00 5.46 24.48
C ALA A 49 3.30 4.91 25.72
N VAL A 50 1.96 5.02 25.81
CA VAL A 50 1.17 4.51 26.94
C VAL A 50 0.56 3.17 26.57
N VAL A 51 1.29 2.10 26.84
CA VAL A 51 0.93 0.70 26.52
C VAL A 51 1.39 -0.27 27.61
N PRO A 52 0.75 -1.44 27.75
CA PRO A 52 -0.52 -1.83 27.15
C PRO A 52 -1.71 -1.08 27.77
N ARG A 53 -2.74 -0.77 26.98
CA ARG A 53 -3.98 -0.14 27.50
C ARG A 53 -5.09 -1.17 27.64
N PRO A 54 -5.74 -1.30 28.81
CA PRO A 54 -6.92 -2.14 28.94
C PRO A 54 -8.06 -1.58 28.09
N ILE A 55 -8.96 -2.44 27.65
CA ILE A 55 -10.13 -2.06 26.83
C ILE A 55 -11.40 -2.28 27.64
N ALA A 56 -12.14 -1.19 27.85
CA ALA A 56 -13.49 -1.21 28.40
C ALA A 56 -14.51 -1.28 27.25
N LEU A 57 -15.23 -2.38 27.12
CA LEU A 57 -16.42 -2.44 26.28
C LEU A 57 -17.61 -1.90 27.09
N VAL A 58 -18.00 -0.67 26.80
CA VAL A 58 -18.99 0.06 27.59
C VAL A 58 -20.37 -0.13 26.97
N SER A 59 -21.31 -0.64 27.76
CA SER A 59 -22.72 -0.73 27.40
C SER A 59 -23.54 0.35 28.11
N THR A 60 -24.42 0.99 27.36
CA THR A 60 -25.32 2.06 27.81
C THR A 60 -26.68 1.88 27.16
N VAL A 61 -27.69 2.61 27.66
CA VAL A 61 -29.04 2.57 27.11
C VAL A 61 -29.47 3.99 26.79
N ASN A 62 -30.12 4.20 25.65
CA ASN A 62 -30.78 5.44 25.31
C ASN A 62 -32.08 5.56 26.14
N LYS A 63 -32.26 6.68 26.84
CA LYS A 63 -33.42 6.88 27.73
C LYS A 63 -34.76 6.99 27.00
N GLU A 64 -34.76 7.53 25.80
CA GLU A 64 -35.96 7.83 25.02
C GLU A 64 -36.42 6.61 24.21
N THR A 65 -35.49 5.95 23.54
CA THR A 65 -35.79 4.82 22.65
C THR A 65 -35.64 3.45 23.31
N GLY A 66 -34.89 3.37 24.42
CA GLY A 66 -34.49 2.09 25.02
C GLY A 66 -33.41 1.35 24.24
N THR A 67 -32.89 1.92 23.14
CA THR A 67 -31.84 1.31 22.32
C THR A 67 -30.57 1.10 23.16
N ILE A 68 -30.01 -0.10 23.11
CA ILE A 68 -28.75 -0.41 23.78
C ILE A 68 -27.59 -0.01 22.87
N ASN A 69 -26.64 0.73 23.42
CA ASN A 69 -25.40 1.11 22.74
C ASN A 69 -24.23 0.37 23.38
N VAL A 70 -23.33 -0.19 22.57
CA VAL A 70 -22.13 -0.90 23.04
C VAL A 70 -20.90 -0.45 22.24
N ALA A 71 -19.88 0.10 22.91
CA ALA A 71 -18.69 0.60 22.23
C ALA A 71 -17.39 0.39 23.04
N PRO A 72 -16.25 0.04 22.39
CA PRO A 72 -14.98 -0.17 23.07
C PRO A 72 -14.17 1.13 23.27
N PHE A 73 -13.60 1.29 24.47
CA PHE A 73 -12.77 2.43 24.85
C PHE A 73 -11.45 1.97 25.47
N SER A 74 -10.32 2.47 24.95
CA SER A 74 -8.99 2.15 25.48
C SER A 74 -8.42 3.23 26.41
N TYR A 75 -9.10 4.37 26.55
CA TYR A 75 -8.75 5.37 27.56
C TYR A 75 -9.49 5.02 28.84
N PHE A 76 -9.06 3.93 29.47
CA PHE A 76 -9.72 3.29 30.61
C PHE A 76 -8.68 2.90 31.66
N ASN A 77 -9.01 3.11 32.95
CA ASN A 77 -8.22 2.60 34.07
C ASN A 77 -9.03 2.58 35.39
N VAL A 78 -8.49 1.90 36.41
CA VAL A 78 -8.94 2.02 37.80
C VAL A 78 -8.43 3.35 38.38
N VAL A 79 -9.25 4.02 39.20
CA VAL A 79 -8.90 5.31 39.83
C VAL A 79 -8.68 5.17 41.32
N CYS A 80 -9.61 4.53 42.01
CA CYS A 80 -9.58 4.36 43.46
C CYS A 80 -10.19 3.01 43.84
N HIS A 81 -9.76 2.44 44.98
CA HIS A 81 -10.36 1.24 45.56
C HIS A 81 -11.35 1.56 46.70
N ASP A 82 -11.31 2.78 47.25
CA ASP A 82 -12.24 3.26 48.30
C ASP A 82 -12.63 4.74 48.06
N PRO A 83 -13.82 5.03 47.48
CA PRO A 83 -14.77 4.06 46.94
C PRO A 83 -14.24 3.41 45.64
N PRO A 84 -14.65 2.17 45.32
CA PRO A 84 -14.22 1.48 44.12
C PRO A 84 -14.66 2.25 42.86
N THR A 85 -13.70 2.82 42.14
CA THR A 85 -13.96 3.80 41.07
C THR A 85 -13.14 3.49 39.82
N LEU A 86 -13.80 3.51 38.66
CA LEU A 86 -13.21 3.38 37.33
C LEU A 86 -13.30 4.69 36.56
N MET A 87 -12.38 4.89 35.61
CA MET A 87 -12.40 6.01 34.67
C MET A 87 -12.50 5.52 33.24
N VAL A 88 -13.42 6.10 32.46
CA VAL A 88 -13.46 5.98 31.00
C VAL A 88 -13.44 7.39 30.41
N SER A 89 -12.51 7.67 29.49
CA SER A 89 -12.49 8.91 28.73
C SER A 89 -13.12 8.71 27.35
N ILE A 90 -14.17 9.47 27.06
CA ILE A 90 -14.94 9.40 25.81
C ILE A 90 -14.72 10.69 25.02
N ASN A 91 -14.11 10.56 23.84
CA ASN A 91 -13.83 11.69 22.96
C ASN A 91 -15.09 12.19 22.25
N TYR A 92 -15.10 13.48 21.91
CA TYR A 92 -16.11 14.09 21.06
C TYR A 92 -15.81 13.78 19.58
N GLN A 93 -16.86 13.70 18.77
CA GLN A 93 -16.80 13.48 17.32
C GLN A 93 -17.52 14.63 16.64
N GLY A 94 -16.85 15.36 15.75
CA GLY A 94 -17.43 16.52 15.07
C GLY A 94 -17.94 17.63 16.00
N GLY A 95 -17.38 17.76 17.21
CA GLY A 95 -17.83 18.73 18.21
C GLY A 95 -19.05 18.30 19.03
N GLN A 96 -19.57 17.09 18.81
CA GLN A 96 -20.66 16.49 19.60
C GLN A 96 -20.15 15.34 20.48
N PRO A 97 -20.77 15.10 21.65
CA PRO A 97 -20.46 13.92 22.44
C PRO A 97 -20.86 12.66 21.68
N LYS A 98 -20.06 11.60 21.80
CA LYS A 98 -20.45 10.28 21.30
C LYS A 98 -21.69 9.76 22.04
N ASP A 99 -22.39 8.85 21.39
CA ASP A 99 -23.63 8.24 21.85
C ASP A 99 -23.52 7.64 23.25
N THR A 100 -22.42 6.94 23.54
CA THR A 100 -22.12 6.42 24.88
C THR A 100 -22.08 7.53 25.94
N LEU A 101 -21.40 8.66 25.67
CA LEU A 101 -21.33 9.77 26.62
C LEU A 101 -22.69 10.46 26.77
N LYS A 102 -23.44 10.61 25.68
CA LYS A 102 -24.79 11.18 25.68
C LYS A 102 -25.74 10.34 26.55
N ASN A 103 -25.70 9.01 26.40
CA ASN A 103 -26.49 8.08 27.21
C ASN A 103 -26.09 8.13 28.70
N ILE A 104 -24.78 8.18 28.99
CA ILE A 104 -24.26 8.32 30.37
C ILE A 104 -24.75 9.63 31.01
N MET A 105 -24.75 10.74 30.26
CA MET A 105 -25.25 12.03 30.76
C MET A 105 -26.75 12.00 31.09
N GLN A 106 -27.54 11.21 30.36
CA GLN A 106 -28.99 11.12 30.55
C GLN A 106 -29.40 10.16 31.67
N ASN A 107 -28.68 9.05 31.82
CA ASN A 107 -29.05 7.95 32.72
C ASN A 107 -28.18 7.85 33.97
N SER A 108 -27.00 8.47 33.98
CA SER A 108 -26.02 8.38 35.09
C SER A 108 -25.60 6.94 35.44
N GLU A 109 -25.75 6.01 34.49
CA GLU A 109 -25.47 4.58 34.66
C GLU A 109 -24.83 4.01 33.39
N PHE A 110 -23.92 3.06 33.55
CA PHE A 110 -23.26 2.31 32.48
C PHE A 110 -22.66 1.01 33.01
N VAL A 111 -22.35 0.08 32.12
CA VAL A 111 -21.61 -1.14 32.48
C VAL A 111 -20.30 -1.18 31.72
N VAL A 112 -19.20 -1.50 32.42
CA VAL A 112 -17.88 -1.74 31.83
C VAL A 112 -17.66 -3.24 31.74
N ASN A 113 -17.58 -3.77 30.52
CA ASN A 113 -17.29 -5.17 30.26
C ASN A 113 -15.81 -5.29 29.84
N MET A 114 -15.06 -6.14 30.54
CA MET A 114 -13.65 -6.32 30.27
C MET A 114 -13.43 -7.17 29.02
N MET A 115 -12.61 -6.68 28.10
CA MET A 115 -12.35 -7.34 26.82
C MET A 115 -11.66 -8.70 27.00
N SER A 116 -12.40 -9.78 26.75
CA SER A 116 -11.86 -11.15 26.75
C SER A 116 -11.61 -11.59 25.31
N GLU A 117 -10.64 -12.48 25.11
CA GLU A 117 -10.20 -12.94 23.78
C GLU A 117 -11.33 -13.51 22.91
N CYS A 118 -12.32 -14.17 23.49
CA CYS A 118 -13.36 -14.89 22.76
C CYS A 118 -14.36 -14.02 21.98
N PHE A 119 -14.36 -12.70 22.16
CA PHE A 119 -15.32 -11.80 21.51
C PHE A 119 -14.68 -10.55 20.91
N VAL A 120 -13.38 -10.58 20.61
CA VAL A 120 -12.63 -9.44 20.08
C VAL A 120 -13.21 -8.95 18.75
N GLU A 121 -13.51 -9.87 17.83
CA GLU A 121 -14.03 -9.56 16.50
C GLU A 121 -15.40 -8.87 16.59
N SER A 122 -16.28 -9.39 17.46
CA SER A 122 -17.59 -8.83 17.77
C SER A 122 -17.47 -7.43 18.37
N ALA A 123 -16.60 -7.25 19.38
CA ALA A 123 -16.43 -5.96 20.03
C ALA A 123 -15.80 -4.92 19.12
N ASN A 124 -14.92 -5.33 18.19
CA ASN A 124 -14.40 -4.42 17.21
C ASN A 124 -15.45 -4.08 16.14
N HIS A 125 -16.32 -5.01 15.76
CA HIS A 125 -17.44 -4.67 14.88
C HIS A 125 -18.36 -3.62 15.53
N ALA A 126 -18.56 -3.70 16.86
CA ALA A 126 -19.26 -2.68 17.64
C ALA A 126 -18.55 -1.32 17.72
N SER A 127 -17.31 -1.18 17.21
CA SER A 127 -16.62 0.11 17.08
C SER A 127 -16.95 0.89 15.80
N GLY A 128 -17.79 0.31 14.92
CA GLY A 128 -18.26 0.94 13.70
C GLY A 128 -19.03 2.24 13.95
N ASN A 129 -19.12 3.08 12.91
CA ASN A 129 -19.87 4.34 12.99
C ASN A 129 -21.32 4.10 12.57
N PHE A 130 -22.16 3.70 13.53
CA PHE A 130 -23.58 3.46 13.32
C PHE A 130 -24.42 4.71 13.64
N PRO A 131 -25.63 4.85 13.06
CA PRO A 131 -26.57 5.88 13.48
C PRO A 131 -26.98 5.67 14.95
N TYR A 132 -27.24 6.77 15.69
CA TYR A 132 -27.56 6.75 17.14
C TYR A 132 -28.75 5.86 17.53
N GLU A 133 -29.67 5.60 16.60
CA GLU A 133 -30.89 4.82 16.84
C GLU A 133 -30.67 3.31 16.64
N VAL A 134 -29.55 2.91 16.05
CA VAL A 134 -29.23 1.52 15.70
C VAL A 134 -28.32 0.93 16.78
N SER A 135 -28.71 -0.22 17.32
CA SER A 135 -27.88 -0.93 18.30
C SER A 135 -26.70 -1.62 17.62
N GLU A 136 -25.49 -1.45 18.15
CA GLU A 136 -24.31 -2.18 17.65
C GLU A 136 -24.39 -3.69 17.95
N LEU A 137 -25.32 -4.11 18.82
CA LEU A 137 -25.55 -5.53 19.15
C LEU A 137 -26.01 -6.34 17.94
N ASP A 138 -26.90 -5.78 17.12
CA ASP A 138 -27.47 -6.46 15.95
C ASP A 138 -26.40 -6.84 14.92
N GLN A 139 -25.32 -6.05 14.89
CA GLN A 139 -24.21 -6.22 13.96
C GLN A 139 -23.05 -7.02 14.58
N SER A 140 -22.84 -6.89 15.90
CA SER A 140 -21.72 -7.54 16.60
C SER A 140 -22.01 -8.97 17.05
N GLY A 141 -23.29 -9.36 17.19
CA GLY A 141 -23.68 -10.69 17.67
C GLY A 141 -23.40 -10.93 19.16
N LEU A 142 -23.14 -9.87 19.93
CA LEU A 142 -22.92 -9.96 21.37
C LEU A 142 -24.23 -10.26 22.11
N THR A 143 -24.13 -11.08 23.16
CA THR A 143 -25.30 -11.49 23.95
C THR A 143 -25.37 -10.66 25.22
N ILE A 144 -26.53 -10.05 25.46
CA ILE A 144 -26.76 -9.25 26.65
C ILE A 144 -27.25 -10.12 27.81
N LEU A 145 -26.85 -9.74 29.02
CA LEU A 145 -27.41 -10.22 30.28
C LEU A 145 -27.93 -9.02 31.07
N LYS A 146 -29.01 -9.25 31.82
CA LYS A 146 -29.55 -8.23 32.72
C LYS A 146 -28.55 -7.93 33.85
N SER A 147 -28.45 -6.65 34.20
CA SER A 147 -27.69 -6.12 35.34
C SER A 147 -28.57 -6.05 36.60
N ASP A 148 -27.94 -6.08 37.77
CA ASP A 148 -28.63 -6.19 39.07
C ASP A 148 -28.88 -4.84 39.75
N LYS A 149 -27.99 -3.87 39.56
CA LYS A 149 -27.99 -2.56 40.22
C LYS A 149 -28.16 -1.37 39.27
N VAL A 150 -27.95 -1.58 37.96
CA VAL A 150 -28.10 -0.55 36.91
C VAL A 150 -28.98 -1.02 35.75
N VAL A 151 -29.51 -0.07 34.97
CA VAL A 151 -30.34 -0.36 33.79
C VAL A 151 -29.56 -0.93 32.60
N PRO A 152 -28.36 -0.40 32.24
CA PRO A 152 -27.64 -0.92 31.09
C PRO A 152 -27.22 -2.38 31.27
N PRO A 153 -27.33 -3.22 30.23
CA PRO A 153 -27.03 -4.64 30.33
C PRO A 153 -25.52 -4.91 30.37
N ARG A 154 -25.13 -6.06 30.90
CA ARG A 154 -23.77 -6.62 30.79
C ARG A 154 -23.66 -7.55 29.59
N ILE A 155 -22.45 -7.87 29.15
CA ILE A 155 -22.20 -8.75 28.00
C ILE A 155 -21.82 -10.15 28.50
N GLU A 156 -22.54 -11.18 28.05
CA GLU A 156 -22.36 -12.56 28.49
C GLU A 156 -20.94 -13.08 28.22
N GLN A 157 -20.38 -12.72 27.08
CA GLN A 157 -19.05 -13.17 26.66
C GLN A 157 -17.94 -12.62 27.57
N SER A 158 -18.17 -11.49 28.24
CA SER A 158 -17.23 -10.88 29.17
C SER A 158 -17.00 -11.75 30.41
N ALA A 159 -15.74 -12.02 30.76
CA ALA A 159 -15.41 -12.75 31.98
C ALA A 159 -15.58 -11.90 33.25
N VAL A 160 -15.38 -10.58 33.14
CA VAL A 160 -15.57 -9.61 34.23
C VAL A 160 -16.38 -8.42 33.74
N SER A 161 -17.42 -8.04 34.48
CA SER A 161 -18.23 -6.87 34.18
C SER A 161 -18.48 -6.04 35.44
N PHE A 162 -18.39 -4.73 35.31
CA PHE A 162 -18.60 -3.77 36.39
C PHE A 162 -19.84 -2.94 36.10
N GLU A 163 -20.82 -2.99 37.00
CA GLU A 163 -21.96 -2.08 36.96
C GLU A 163 -21.57 -0.77 37.63
N CYS A 164 -21.71 0.35 36.90
CA CYS A 164 -21.18 1.63 37.33
C CYS A 164 -22.28 2.69 37.40
N LYS A 165 -22.26 3.48 38.47
CA LYS A 165 -23.02 4.73 38.60
C LYS A 165 -22.07 5.92 38.44
N VAL A 166 -22.50 6.94 37.73
CA VAL A 166 -21.67 8.12 37.50
C VAL A 166 -21.42 8.85 38.82
N HIS A 167 -20.15 8.99 39.18
CA HIS A 167 -19.72 9.80 40.30
C HIS A 167 -19.48 11.26 39.87
N THR A 168 -18.72 11.47 38.79
CA THR A 168 -18.47 12.79 38.20
C THR A 168 -18.11 12.68 36.73
N ILE A 169 -18.44 13.69 35.93
CA ILE A 169 -17.96 13.82 34.54
C ILE A 169 -17.12 15.09 34.43
N ASN A 170 -15.84 14.94 34.10
CA ASN A 170 -14.91 16.05 33.88
C ASN A 170 -14.72 16.30 32.38
N TYR A 171 -15.08 17.50 31.90
CA TYR A 171 -14.97 17.86 30.50
C TYR A 171 -13.62 18.51 30.19
N LEU A 172 -12.82 17.88 29.33
CA LEU A 172 -11.55 18.40 28.87
C LEU A 172 -11.77 19.35 27.70
N LYS A 173 -11.14 20.53 27.77
CA LYS A 173 -11.19 21.55 26.72
C LYS A 173 -9.83 21.70 26.05
N ASN A 174 -9.84 21.95 24.74
CA ASN A 174 -8.62 22.27 24.01
C ASN A 174 -8.22 23.75 24.17
N THR A 175 -7.11 24.14 23.55
CA THR A 175 -6.60 25.53 23.56
C THR A 175 -7.55 26.57 22.95
N LYS A 176 -8.56 26.15 22.17
CA LYS A 176 -9.62 27.01 21.63
C LYS A 176 -10.85 27.08 22.54
N GLY A 177 -10.84 26.39 23.68
CA GLY A 177 -11.98 26.31 24.61
C GLY A 177 -13.05 25.28 24.23
N GLU A 178 -12.86 24.53 23.14
CA GLU A 178 -13.81 23.51 22.68
C GLU A 178 -13.66 22.24 23.53
N THR A 179 -14.77 21.64 23.95
CA THR A 179 -14.76 20.35 24.65
C THR A 179 -14.31 19.23 23.71
N THR A 180 -13.28 18.49 24.11
CA THR A 180 -12.71 17.40 23.30
C THR A 180 -12.98 16.02 23.87
N ALA A 181 -13.19 15.90 25.18
CA ALA A 181 -13.48 14.62 25.83
C ALA A 181 -14.27 14.81 27.13
N GLY A 182 -15.12 13.85 27.45
CA GLY A 182 -15.70 13.66 28.77
C GLY A 182 -14.98 12.53 29.50
N VAL A 183 -14.33 12.84 30.61
CA VAL A 183 -13.73 11.86 31.52
C VAL A 183 -14.79 11.47 32.54
N VAL A 184 -15.35 10.28 32.38
CA VAL A 184 -16.38 9.74 33.26
C VAL A 184 -15.71 8.96 34.39
N LEU A 185 -15.98 9.36 35.63
CA LEU A 185 -15.66 8.59 36.82
C LEU A 185 -16.90 7.84 37.25
N GLY A 186 -16.84 6.51 37.22
CA GLY A 186 -17.92 5.61 37.62
C GLY A 186 -17.58 4.88 38.91
N GLU A 187 -18.43 5.03 39.92
CA GLU A 187 -18.40 4.24 41.15
C GLU A 187 -19.01 2.86 40.87
N ILE A 188 -18.29 1.81 41.24
CA ILE A 188 -18.70 0.43 40.98
C ILE A 188 -19.78 0.04 41.99
N ALA A 189 -20.99 -0.22 41.49
CA ALA A 189 -22.13 -0.68 42.27
C ALA A 189 -22.21 -2.20 42.41
N MET A 190 -21.70 -2.95 41.42
CA MET A 190 -21.70 -4.42 41.40
C MET A 190 -20.55 -4.94 40.52
N ILE A 191 -19.92 -6.05 40.93
CA ILE A 191 -18.91 -6.75 40.15
C ILE A 191 -19.43 -8.14 39.81
N HIS A 192 -19.38 -8.50 38.53
CA HIS A 192 -19.69 -9.84 38.03
C HIS A 192 -18.41 -10.47 37.51
N VAL A 193 -18.06 -11.65 38.01
CA VAL A 193 -16.89 -12.41 37.55
C VAL A 193 -17.32 -13.84 37.27
N LYS A 194 -16.85 -14.44 36.17
CA LYS A 194 -17.04 -15.87 35.92
C LYS A 194 -16.14 -16.70 36.83
N ASP A 195 -16.71 -17.67 37.53
CA ASP A 195 -15.94 -18.57 38.42
C ASP A 195 -14.76 -19.26 37.72
N SER A 196 -14.88 -19.49 36.41
CA SER A 196 -13.81 -20.09 35.59
C SER A 196 -12.51 -19.29 35.55
N VAL A 197 -12.55 -17.98 35.83
CA VAL A 197 -11.35 -17.12 35.85
C VAL A 197 -10.84 -16.81 37.26
N LEU A 198 -11.48 -17.35 38.30
CA LEU A 198 -11.04 -17.17 39.68
C LEU A 198 -9.97 -18.20 40.07
N ASP A 199 -9.10 -17.80 40.99
CA ASP A 199 -8.20 -18.69 41.73
C ASP A 199 -8.84 -19.17 43.04
N GLU A 200 -8.08 -19.93 43.83
CA GLU A 200 -8.52 -20.48 45.13
C GLU A 200 -8.74 -19.40 46.20
N GLU A 201 -8.17 -18.21 46.01
CA GLU A 201 -8.30 -17.06 46.93
C GLU A 201 -9.50 -16.15 46.56
N GLY A 202 -10.19 -16.46 45.46
CA GLY A 202 -11.31 -15.64 44.96
C GLY A 202 -10.85 -14.40 44.19
N THR A 203 -9.58 -14.33 43.79
CA THR A 203 -9.04 -13.28 42.91
C THR A 203 -8.98 -13.75 41.46
N VAL A 204 -8.85 -12.80 40.53
CA VAL A 204 -8.81 -13.11 39.09
C VAL A 204 -7.45 -13.69 38.74
N ASP A 205 -7.45 -14.94 38.29
CA ASP A 205 -6.27 -15.63 37.77
C ASP A 205 -5.97 -15.11 36.36
N ILE A 206 -4.92 -14.28 36.25
CA ILE A 206 -4.47 -13.68 34.99
C ILE A 206 -4.20 -14.75 33.92
N ALA A 207 -3.75 -15.95 34.31
CA ALA A 207 -3.46 -17.03 33.37
C ALA A 207 -4.73 -17.63 32.73
N LYS A 208 -5.85 -17.57 33.43
CA LYS A 208 -7.17 -18.04 32.95
C LYS A 208 -7.98 -16.94 32.29
N TYR A 209 -7.66 -15.68 32.59
CA TYR A 209 -8.49 -14.53 32.24
C TYR A 209 -8.49 -14.17 30.74
N ASN A 210 -7.43 -14.52 30.01
CA ASN A 210 -7.28 -14.26 28.56
C ASN A 210 -7.75 -12.85 28.15
N ILE A 211 -7.32 -11.84 28.90
CA ILE A 211 -7.69 -10.44 28.69
C ILE A 211 -6.94 -9.84 27.51
N VAL A 212 -7.64 -9.03 26.72
CA VAL A 212 -7.07 -8.33 25.57
C VAL A 212 -6.77 -6.87 25.93
N SER A 213 -5.59 -6.42 25.52
CA SER A 213 -5.16 -5.03 25.67
C SER A 213 -4.89 -4.39 24.32
N ARG A 214 -5.17 -3.09 24.21
CA ARG A 214 -4.84 -2.30 23.04
C ARG A 214 -3.41 -1.79 23.16
N LEU A 215 -2.59 -2.15 22.18
CA LEU A 215 -1.30 -1.52 21.96
C LEU A 215 -1.50 -0.34 21.00
N GLY A 216 -0.70 0.71 21.12
CA GLY A 216 -0.51 1.63 20.01
C GLY A 216 0.80 1.36 19.32
N GLY A 217 0.84 1.70 18.05
CA GLY A 217 1.97 1.46 17.19
C GLY A 217 1.48 1.39 15.75
N VAL A 218 2.34 1.83 14.85
CA VAL A 218 2.15 1.58 13.44
C VAL A 218 2.37 0.08 13.23
N ARG A 219 1.30 -0.67 13.01
CA ARG A 219 1.45 -2.07 12.59
C ARG A 219 1.60 -2.08 11.08
N TYR A 220 2.64 -2.76 10.64
CA TYR A 220 2.89 -3.06 9.24
C TYR A 220 2.52 -4.52 9.03
N VAL A 221 2.22 -4.89 7.79
CA VAL A 221 2.18 -6.30 7.42
C VAL A 221 3.62 -6.82 7.38
N ASP A 222 4.11 -7.31 8.52
CA ASP A 222 5.43 -7.93 8.63
C ASP A 222 5.36 -9.46 8.55
N GLU A 223 6.50 -10.10 8.35
CA GLU A 223 6.57 -11.57 8.19
C GLU A 223 6.05 -12.29 9.45
N ALA A 224 6.30 -11.75 10.63
CA ALA A 224 5.88 -12.36 11.90
C ALA A 224 4.35 -12.36 12.05
N LEU A 225 3.70 -11.25 11.68
CA LEU A 225 2.24 -11.13 11.64
C LEU A 225 1.66 -12.10 10.61
N LEU A 226 2.24 -12.16 9.40
CA LEU A 226 1.80 -13.07 8.36
C LEU A 226 1.87 -14.53 8.81
N ARG A 227 2.99 -14.95 9.42
CA ARG A 227 3.16 -16.33 9.90
C ARG A 227 2.16 -16.69 10.99
N ARG A 228 1.95 -15.81 11.97
CA ARG A 228 0.96 -16.01 13.04
C ARG A 228 -0.46 -16.09 12.48
N ARG A 229 -0.78 -15.32 11.44
CA ARG A 229 -2.10 -15.33 10.79
C ARG A 229 -2.27 -16.43 9.75
N SER A 230 -1.23 -17.22 9.52
CA SER A 230 -1.24 -18.36 8.60
C SER A 230 -1.15 -19.69 9.35
N GLU A 231 -1.49 -19.73 10.65
CA GLU A 231 -1.46 -20.95 11.47
C GLU A 231 -2.37 -22.05 10.90
N HIS A 232 -3.49 -21.68 10.26
CA HIS A 232 -4.35 -22.63 9.54
C HIS A 232 -3.70 -23.25 8.29
N ASN A 233 -2.56 -22.70 7.85
CA ASN A 233 -1.74 -23.17 6.73
C ASN A 233 -0.33 -23.54 7.21
N ASP A 234 -0.22 -24.07 8.44
CA ASP A 234 1.04 -24.48 9.08
C ASP A 234 2.13 -23.39 9.14
N GLY A 235 1.72 -22.11 9.06
CA GLY A 235 2.65 -20.97 9.00
C GLY A 235 3.40 -20.84 7.67
N GLU A 236 3.03 -21.61 6.64
CA GLU A 236 3.59 -21.51 5.29
C GLU A 236 2.93 -20.35 4.51
N LEU A 237 3.72 -19.39 4.07
CA LEU A 237 3.20 -18.18 3.41
C LEU A 237 3.09 -18.34 1.89
N THR A 238 3.91 -19.19 1.29
CA THR A 238 4.02 -19.38 -0.16
C THR A 238 2.80 -20.07 -0.76
N THR A 239 2.18 -20.98 -0.02
CA THR A 239 0.99 -21.75 -0.41
C THR A 239 -0.32 -21.10 0.04
N LEU A 240 -0.24 -20.01 0.81
CA LEU A 240 -1.37 -19.36 1.44
C LEU A 240 -2.33 -18.76 0.40
N LYS A 241 -3.60 -19.19 0.46
CA LYS A 241 -4.68 -18.72 -0.43
C LYS A 241 -5.57 -17.66 0.21
N GLU A 242 -5.73 -17.70 1.52
CA GLU A 242 -6.61 -16.79 2.24
C GLU A 242 -5.92 -16.32 3.51
N ILE A 243 -5.97 -15.01 3.75
CA ILE A 243 -5.47 -14.42 4.99
C ILE A 243 -6.39 -13.33 5.49
N SER A 244 -6.61 -13.37 6.81
CA SER A 244 -7.45 -12.41 7.50
C SER A 244 -6.61 -11.50 8.40
N LEU A 245 -6.49 -10.24 7.97
CA LEU A 245 -5.72 -9.15 8.57
C LEU A 245 -6.60 -7.95 8.93
N HIS A 246 -7.86 -8.19 9.24
CA HIS A 246 -8.79 -7.15 9.69
C HIS A 246 -8.46 -6.69 11.12
N GLN A 247 -8.70 -5.42 11.43
CA GLN A 247 -8.68 -4.89 12.81
C GLN A 247 -7.32 -4.91 13.52
N PHE A 248 -6.21 -4.86 12.76
CA PHE A 248 -4.86 -4.89 13.31
C PHE A 248 -4.24 -3.49 13.46
N ASP A 249 -5.00 -2.42 13.28
CA ASP A 249 -4.48 -1.04 13.25
C ASP A 249 -3.32 -0.90 12.22
N ILE A 250 -3.43 -1.60 11.07
CA ILE A 250 -2.41 -1.59 10.02
C ILE A 250 -2.42 -0.24 9.31
N GLU A 251 -1.28 0.46 9.25
CA GLU A 251 -1.19 1.73 8.50
C GLU A 251 -0.65 1.55 7.07
N LYS A 252 0.16 0.49 6.85
CA LYS A 252 0.73 0.19 5.54
C LYS A 252 0.73 -1.30 5.24
N ILE A 253 0.44 -1.60 3.98
CA ILE A 253 0.53 -2.93 3.41
C ILE A 253 1.99 -3.15 2.99
N GLU A 254 2.68 -4.07 3.62
CA GLU A 254 4.06 -4.42 3.26
C GLU A 254 4.19 -5.93 3.07
N ASN A 255 5.18 -6.36 2.30
CA ASN A 255 5.66 -7.75 2.22
C ASN A 255 4.69 -8.82 1.68
N LEU A 256 3.41 -8.52 1.44
CA LEU A 256 2.47 -9.47 0.80
C LEU A 256 2.95 -9.90 -0.59
N ASP A 257 3.47 -8.96 -1.38
CA ASP A 257 4.05 -9.20 -2.71
C ASP A 257 5.31 -10.11 -2.70
N LYS A 258 5.97 -10.21 -1.54
CA LYS A 258 7.16 -11.05 -1.35
C LYS A 258 6.78 -12.48 -0.96
N TYR A 259 5.93 -12.63 0.05
CA TYR A 259 5.69 -13.91 0.70
C TYR A 259 4.43 -14.63 0.21
N CYS A 260 3.34 -13.90 -0.07
CA CYS A 260 2.00 -14.47 -0.27
C CYS A 260 1.52 -14.36 -1.72
N ARG A 261 2.35 -14.74 -2.72
CA ARG A 261 2.02 -14.53 -4.14
C ARG A 261 0.82 -15.32 -4.67
N ASN A 262 0.46 -16.40 -4.00
CA ASN A 262 -0.66 -17.27 -4.37
C ASN A 262 -1.97 -16.91 -3.66
N LEU A 263 -2.00 -15.77 -2.96
CA LEU A 263 -3.17 -15.32 -2.22
C LEU A 263 -4.34 -15.05 -3.18
N GLU A 264 -5.49 -15.65 -2.88
CA GLU A 264 -6.76 -15.51 -3.60
C GLU A 264 -7.72 -14.55 -2.86
N ILE A 265 -7.69 -14.53 -1.52
CA ILE A 265 -8.59 -13.72 -0.69
C ILE A 265 -7.81 -12.96 0.38
N LEU A 266 -8.02 -11.64 0.46
CA LEU A 266 -7.35 -10.75 1.41
C LEU A 266 -8.36 -9.87 2.15
N TYR A 267 -8.45 -10.07 3.46
CA TYR A 267 -9.27 -9.25 4.36
C TYR A 267 -8.40 -8.22 5.10
N LEU A 268 -8.61 -6.94 4.83
CA LEU A 268 -7.90 -5.81 5.43
C LEU A 268 -8.86 -4.75 5.99
N GLN A 269 -10.12 -5.11 6.25
CA GLN A 269 -11.11 -4.18 6.78
C GLN A 269 -10.79 -3.66 8.18
N CYS A 270 -11.32 -2.48 8.50
CA CYS A 270 -11.17 -1.82 9.81
C CYS A 270 -9.69 -1.62 10.20
N ASN A 271 -8.87 -1.13 9.27
CA ASN A 271 -7.48 -0.76 9.52
C ASN A 271 -7.28 0.75 9.30
N GLN A 272 -6.03 1.23 9.35
CA GLN A 272 -5.68 2.64 9.17
C GLN A 272 -4.91 2.88 7.86
N ILE A 273 -5.15 2.03 6.85
CA ILE A 273 -4.41 2.03 5.60
C ILE A 273 -4.73 3.30 4.82
N MET A 274 -3.72 4.11 4.53
CA MET A 274 -3.90 5.35 3.76
C MET A 274 -3.66 5.18 2.26
N LYS A 275 -2.88 4.15 1.89
CA LYS A 275 -2.43 3.91 0.53
C LYS A 275 -2.45 2.41 0.23
N ILE A 276 -2.95 2.06 -0.95
CA ILE A 276 -2.84 0.70 -1.49
C ILE A 276 -1.45 0.54 -2.08
N GLU A 277 -0.66 -0.36 -1.52
CA GLU A 277 0.71 -0.62 -1.96
C GLU A 277 1.09 -2.09 -1.75
N ASN A 278 2.10 -2.56 -2.47
CA ASN A 278 2.62 -3.94 -2.37
C ASN A 278 1.57 -5.03 -2.61
N LEU A 279 0.58 -4.76 -3.49
CA LEU A 279 -0.41 -5.75 -3.96
C LEU A 279 -0.22 -6.09 -5.45
N ASN A 280 0.48 -5.26 -6.22
CA ASN A 280 0.68 -5.42 -7.67
C ASN A 280 1.27 -6.74 -8.18
N LYS A 281 1.85 -7.59 -7.31
CA LYS A 281 2.38 -8.91 -7.71
C LYS A 281 1.42 -10.07 -7.38
N LEU A 282 0.29 -9.79 -6.73
CA LEU A 282 -0.69 -10.79 -6.32
C LEU A 282 -1.63 -11.13 -7.48
N LYS A 283 -1.09 -11.78 -8.51
CA LYS A 283 -1.83 -12.11 -9.74
C LYS A 283 -3.04 -13.01 -9.50
N SER A 284 -2.99 -13.84 -8.47
CA SER A 284 -4.06 -14.78 -8.10
C SER A 284 -5.15 -14.17 -7.22
N LEU A 285 -5.01 -12.91 -6.80
CA LEU A 285 -5.93 -12.26 -5.87
C LEU A 285 -7.29 -12.03 -6.55
N LYS A 286 -8.34 -12.69 -6.04
CA LYS A 286 -9.72 -12.62 -6.53
C LYS A 286 -10.58 -11.68 -5.72
N TYR A 287 -10.39 -11.64 -4.41
CA TYR A 287 -11.18 -10.81 -3.51
C TYR A 287 -10.30 -9.97 -2.60
N LEU A 288 -10.48 -8.65 -2.66
CA LEU A 288 -9.81 -7.68 -1.82
C LEU A 288 -10.84 -6.86 -1.03
N GLN A 289 -10.78 -7.00 0.30
CA GLN A 289 -11.67 -6.31 1.23
C GLN A 289 -10.89 -5.24 2.00
N LEU A 290 -11.14 -3.97 1.67
CA LEU A 290 -10.47 -2.78 2.22
C LEU A 290 -11.45 -1.79 2.85
N SER A 291 -12.68 -2.22 3.19
CA SER A 291 -13.66 -1.36 3.86
C SER A 291 -13.15 -0.77 5.18
N LEU A 292 -13.70 0.39 5.57
CA LEU A 292 -13.38 1.07 6.83
C LEU A 292 -11.87 1.32 7.01
N ASN A 293 -11.25 1.94 5.99
CA ASN A 293 -9.85 2.35 5.99
C ASN A 293 -9.71 3.86 5.67
N ASN A 294 -8.48 4.34 5.57
CA ASN A 294 -8.17 5.75 5.30
C ASN A 294 -7.72 5.99 3.83
N ILE A 295 -8.13 5.12 2.89
CA ILE A 295 -7.63 5.16 1.50
C ILE A 295 -8.23 6.35 0.78
N ARG A 296 -7.37 7.12 0.09
CA ARG A 296 -7.77 8.31 -0.68
C ARG A 296 -7.70 8.15 -2.20
N VAL A 297 -6.87 7.22 -2.66
CA VAL A 297 -6.57 7.01 -4.08
C VAL A 297 -6.50 5.52 -4.34
N VAL A 298 -7.16 5.07 -5.40
CA VAL A 298 -7.06 3.70 -5.89
C VAL A 298 -5.84 3.60 -6.80
N GLU A 299 -4.83 2.85 -6.36
CA GLU A 299 -3.57 2.63 -7.08
C GLU A 299 -2.97 1.27 -6.71
N ASN A 300 -1.91 0.83 -7.41
CA ASN A 300 -1.17 -0.40 -7.13
C ASN A 300 -1.98 -1.71 -7.27
N LEU A 301 -3.13 -1.67 -7.96
CA LEU A 301 -3.97 -2.83 -8.25
C LEU A 301 -3.87 -3.31 -9.70
N GLN A 302 -3.16 -2.58 -10.57
CA GLN A 302 -3.07 -2.89 -12.01
C GLN A 302 -2.55 -4.30 -12.31
N GLY A 303 -1.69 -4.85 -11.45
CA GLY A 303 -1.12 -6.19 -11.64
C GLY A 303 -1.94 -7.34 -11.06
N CYS A 304 -3.08 -7.04 -10.41
CA CYS A 304 -3.99 -8.04 -9.86
C CYS A 304 -4.95 -8.55 -10.96
N GLU A 305 -4.41 -9.36 -11.88
CA GLU A 305 -5.11 -9.84 -13.10
C GLU A 305 -6.39 -10.64 -12.78
N SER A 306 -6.40 -11.37 -11.67
CA SER A 306 -7.55 -12.21 -11.27
C SER A 306 -8.57 -11.49 -10.37
N LEU A 307 -8.44 -10.18 -10.13
CA LEU A 307 -9.28 -9.47 -9.17
C LEU A 307 -10.73 -9.40 -9.64
N GLU A 308 -11.64 -10.11 -8.97
CA GLU A 308 -13.06 -10.21 -9.30
C GLU A 308 -13.93 -9.27 -8.46
N LYS A 309 -13.58 -9.11 -7.18
CA LYS A 309 -14.34 -8.30 -6.20
C LYS A 309 -13.41 -7.38 -5.43
N LEU A 310 -13.72 -6.08 -5.45
CA LEU A 310 -13.04 -5.04 -4.69
C LEU A 310 -14.04 -4.29 -3.83
N ASP A 311 -13.79 -4.29 -2.52
CA ASP A 311 -14.60 -3.55 -1.57
C ASP A 311 -13.78 -2.43 -0.91
N LEU A 312 -14.19 -1.19 -1.15
CA LEU A 312 -13.63 0.05 -0.63
C LEU A 312 -14.68 0.83 0.18
N THR A 313 -15.74 0.17 0.66
CA THR A 313 -16.83 0.79 1.43
C THR A 313 -16.31 1.60 2.62
N VAL A 314 -16.81 2.82 2.80
CA VAL A 314 -16.42 3.76 3.87
C VAL A 314 -14.90 3.97 3.90
N ASN A 315 -14.38 4.59 2.84
CA ASN A 315 -13.02 5.12 2.75
C ASN A 315 -13.07 6.62 2.43
N PHE A 316 -11.93 7.23 2.05
CA PHE A 316 -11.82 8.65 1.75
C PHE A 316 -11.44 8.90 0.29
N VAL A 317 -11.89 8.05 -0.63
CA VAL A 317 -11.65 8.22 -2.06
C VAL A 317 -12.44 9.44 -2.55
N GLU A 318 -11.74 10.55 -2.81
CA GLU A 318 -12.33 11.79 -3.33
C GLU A 318 -12.23 11.88 -4.85
N ASP A 319 -11.17 11.30 -5.40
CA ASP A 319 -10.81 11.48 -6.81
C ASP A 319 -11.38 10.37 -7.68
N LEU A 320 -12.39 10.70 -8.48
CA LEU A 320 -13.03 9.71 -9.35
C LEU A 320 -12.14 9.23 -10.51
N VAL A 321 -11.21 10.06 -10.98
CA VAL A 321 -10.33 9.73 -12.12
C VAL A 321 -9.31 8.65 -11.73
N CYS A 322 -9.00 8.48 -10.43
CA CYS A 322 -8.09 7.42 -10.00
C CYS A 322 -8.64 6.01 -10.30
N LEU A 323 -9.95 5.86 -10.53
CA LEU A 323 -10.57 4.60 -10.92
C LEU A 323 -10.14 4.15 -12.34
N GLU A 324 -9.57 5.03 -13.16
CA GLU A 324 -8.95 4.63 -14.43
C GLU A 324 -7.80 3.63 -14.23
N ASN A 325 -7.19 3.60 -13.03
CA ASN A 325 -6.19 2.59 -12.67
C ASN A 325 -6.75 1.16 -12.61
N LEU A 326 -8.07 0.98 -12.55
CA LEU A 326 -8.71 -0.33 -12.55
C LEU A 326 -9.07 -0.82 -13.96
N LYS A 327 -8.79 -0.05 -15.02
CA LYS A 327 -9.06 -0.44 -16.42
C LYS A 327 -8.37 -1.75 -16.80
N GLU A 328 -7.17 -1.99 -16.29
CA GLU A 328 -6.37 -3.19 -16.56
C GLU A 328 -6.86 -4.46 -15.82
N ASN A 329 -7.80 -4.32 -14.88
CA ASN A 329 -8.35 -5.46 -14.13
C ASN A 329 -9.53 -6.08 -14.91
N ASP A 330 -9.22 -6.87 -15.95
CA ASP A 330 -10.22 -7.49 -16.84
C ASP A 330 -11.19 -8.45 -16.11
N ALA A 331 -10.76 -9.04 -15.00
CA ALA A 331 -11.58 -9.95 -14.19
C ALA A 331 -12.56 -9.23 -13.26
N LEU A 332 -12.46 -7.91 -13.06
CA LEU A 332 -13.25 -7.19 -12.07
C LEU A 332 -14.73 -7.21 -12.43
N ARG A 333 -15.57 -7.70 -11.52
CA ARG A 333 -17.03 -7.80 -11.68
C ARG A 333 -17.79 -6.99 -10.65
N GLN A 334 -17.28 -6.88 -9.43
CA GLN A 334 -17.97 -6.20 -8.32
C GLN A 334 -17.07 -5.14 -7.69
N LEU A 335 -17.61 -3.93 -7.56
CA LEU A 335 -16.92 -2.79 -6.93
C LEU A 335 -17.86 -2.13 -5.93
N TYR A 336 -17.37 -1.91 -4.72
CA TYR A 336 -18.09 -1.17 -3.68
C TYR A 336 -17.29 0.07 -3.28
N LEU A 337 -17.91 1.23 -3.43
CA LEU A 337 -17.38 2.55 -3.07
C LEU A 337 -18.33 3.31 -2.15
N THR A 338 -19.41 2.68 -1.69
CA THR A 338 -20.43 3.28 -0.83
C THR A 338 -19.79 3.94 0.39
N GLY A 339 -20.17 5.19 0.68
CA GLY A 339 -19.60 5.95 1.81
C GLY A 339 -18.22 6.58 1.55
N ASN A 340 -17.79 6.68 0.29
CA ASN A 340 -16.63 7.49 -0.12
C ASN A 340 -17.07 8.87 -0.64
N PRO A 341 -16.31 9.95 -0.42
CA PRO A 341 -16.64 11.28 -0.96
C PRO A 341 -16.88 11.32 -2.48
N CYS A 342 -16.28 10.41 -3.25
CA CYS A 342 -16.50 10.33 -4.69
C CYS A 342 -17.93 9.93 -5.09
N THR A 343 -18.71 9.31 -4.20
CA THR A 343 -20.09 8.90 -4.50
C THR A 343 -21.05 10.09 -4.58
N ASP A 344 -20.70 11.22 -3.98
CA ASP A 344 -21.52 12.44 -3.98
C ASP A 344 -21.32 13.29 -5.25
N ILE A 345 -20.36 12.91 -6.10
CA ILE A 345 -20.07 13.63 -7.34
C ILE A 345 -21.18 13.37 -8.36
N GLU A 346 -21.72 14.45 -8.94
CA GLU A 346 -22.71 14.35 -10.01
C GLU A 346 -22.17 13.52 -11.18
N GLY A 347 -22.93 12.52 -11.61
CA GLY A 347 -22.50 11.59 -12.67
C GLY A 347 -21.53 10.50 -12.21
N TYR A 348 -21.31 10.32 -10.90
CA TYR A 348 -20.50 9.25 -10.30
C TYR A 348 -20.74 7.89 -10.97
N ARG A 349 -21.99 7.41 -10.93
CA ARG A 349 -22.37 6.09 -11.46
C ARG A 349 -22.10 5.98 -12.96
N SER A 350 -22.51 6.99 -13.74
CA SER A 350 -22.26 7.04 -15.19
C SER A 350 -20.77 7.00 -15.51
N PHE A 351 -19.95 7.76 -14.79
CA PHE A 351 -18.51 7.78 -15.00
C PHE A 351 -17.86 6.43 -14.69
N VAL A 352 -18.20 5.80 -13.57
CA VAL A 352 -17.63 4.49 -13.19
C VAL A 352 -18.01 3.41 -14.20
N ILE A 353 -19.28 3.37 -14.61
CA ILE A 353 -19.78 2.39 -15.60
C ILE A 353 -19.08 2.53 -16.95
N ALA A 354 -18.86 3.77 -17.42
CA ALA A 354 -18.15 4.02 -18.67
C ALA A 354 -16.64 3.77 -18.57
N THR A 355 -16.04 4.07 -17.41
CA THR A 355 -14.61 3.85 -17.16
C THR A 355 -14.26 2.37 -17.08
N LEU A 356 -15.15 1.57 -16.46
CA LEU A 356 -14.94 0.15 -16.17
C LEU A 356 -16.01 -0.72 -16.87
N PRO A 357 -15.90 -0.94 -18.19
CA PRO A 357 -16.88 -1.71 -18.96
C PRO A 357 -17.01 -3.17 -18.50
N GLN A 358 -15.99 -3.73 -17.84
CA GLN A 358 -15.98 -5.11 -17.33
C GLN A 358 -16.88 -5.33 -16.09
N LEU A 359 -17.28 -4.25 -15.40
CA LEU A 359 -17.97 -4.32 -14.12
C LEU A 359 -19.43 -4.80 -14.27
N GLN A 360 -19.89 -5.76 -13.47
CA GLN A 360 -21.28 -6.26 -13.49
C GLN A 360 -22.15 -5.62 -12.41
N SER A 361 -21.58 -5.29 -11.25
CA SER A 361 -22.28 -4.63 -10.16
C SER A 361 -21.43 -3.52 -9.54
N LEU A 362 -22.09 -2.40 -9.24
CA LEU A 362 -21.53 -1.25 -8.54
C LEU A 362 -22.40 -0.94 -7.32
N ASP A 363 -21.77 -0.87 -6.15
CA ASP A 363 -22.43 -0.53 -4.87
C ASP A 363 -23.63 -1.45 -4.55
N GLY A 364 -23.48 -2.74 -4.86
CA GLY A 364 -24.53 -3.75 -4.65
C GLY A 364 -25.68 -3.70 -5.66
N GLN A 365 -25.65 -2.79 -6.64
CA GLN A 365 -26.65 -2.71 -7.71
C GLN A 365 -26.10 -3.28 -9.02
N GLU A 366 -26.90 -4.07 -9.72
CA GLU A 366 -26.56 -4.62 -11.04
C GLU A 366 -26.52 -3.51 -12.11
N ILE A 367 -25.56 -3.58 -13.04
CA ILE A 367 -25.40 -2.62 -14.12
C ILE A 367 -26.15 -3.11 -15.36
N LYS A 368 -27.20 -2.38 -15.74
CA LYS A 368 -28.01 -2.69 -16.93
C LYS A 368 -27.35 -2.22 -18.22
N ARG A 369 -27.69 -2.86 -19.34
CA ARG A 369 -27.22 -2.44 -20.68
C ARG A 369 -27.65 -1.01 -21.03
N SER A 370 -28.86 -0.60 -20.65
CA SER A 370 -29.35 0.76 -20.86
C SER A 370 -28.51 1.80 -20.13
N GLU A 371 -28.10 1.51 -18.90
CA GLU A 371 -27.22 2.40 -18.11
C GLU A 371 -25.85 2.57 -18.77
N ARG A 372 -25.30 1.52 -19.37
CA ARG A 372 -24.01 1.60 -20.11
C ARG A 372 -24.07 2.55 -21.30
N ILE A 373 -25.16 2.55 -22.05
CA ILE A 373 -25.32 3.42 -23.22
C ILE A 373 -25.32 4.89 -22.76
N ILE A 374 -26.12 5.20 -21.74
CA ILE A 374 -26.20 6.55 -21.16
C ILE A 374 -24.85 6.98 -20.58
N ALA A 375 -24.19 6.08 -19.84
CA ALA A 375 -22.88 6.30 -19.25
C ALA A 375 -21.83 6.66 -20.32
N ASN A 376 -21.77 5.92 -21.44
CA ASN A 376 -20.83 6.17 -22.53
C ASN A 376 -21.10 7.51 -23.24
N GLN A 377 -22.36 7.89 -23.43
CA GLN A 377 -22.72 9.19 -24.01
C GLN A 377 -22.27 10.37 -23.13
N GLN A 378 -22.36 10.22 -21.82
CA GLN A 378 -22.02 11.26 -20.85
C GLN A 378 -20.53 11.27 -20.44
N TYR A 379 -19.80 10.19 -20.71
CA TYR A 379 -18.44 9.96 -20.21
C TYR A 379 -17.49 11.12 -20.50
N LYS A 380 -17.41 11.56 -21.77
CA LYS A 380 -16.48 12.63 -22.19
C LYS A 380 -16.75 13.94 -21.46
N SER A 381 -18.03 14.33 -21.37
CA SER A 381 -18.44 15.54 -20.65
C SER A 381 -18.07 15.50 -19.17
N ILE A 382 -18.32 14.36 -18.50
CA ILE A 382 -18.03 14.20 -17.08
C ILE A 382 -16.52 14.17 -16.85
N ARG A 383 -15.76 13.42 -17.65
CA ARG A 383 -14.29 13.32 -17.55
C ARG A 383 -13.62 14.68 -17.74
N ASP A 384 -13.99 15.43 -18.78
CA ASP A 384 -13.42 16.75 -19.06
C ASP A 384 -13.70 17.74 -17.92
N ARG A 385 -14.91 17.70 -17.33
CA ARG A 385 -15.26 18.51 -16.16
C ARG A 385 -14.39 18.16 -14.95
N LEU A 386 -14.21 16.88 -14.65
CA LEU A 386 -13.39 16.42 -13.51
C LEU A 386 -11.91 16.77 -13.70
N LEU A 387 -11.37 16.62 -14.91
CA LEU A 387 -9.99 17.01 -15.23
C LEU A 387 -9.78 18.52 -15.11
N LYS A 388 -10.76 19.33 -15.55
CA LYS A 388 -10.73 20.78 -15.41
C LYS A 388 -10.75 21.21 -13.94
N GLU A 389 -11.60 20.60 -13.12
CA GLU A 389 -11.67 20.88 -11.69
C GLU A 389 -10.35 20.51 -10.97
N LYS A 390 -9.68 19.43 -11.41
CA LYS A 390 -8.35 19.07 -10.91
C LYS A 390 -7.25 20.06 -11.29
N LEU A 391 -7.26 20.54 -12.54
CA LEU A 391 -6.37 21.59 -13.02
C LEU A 391 -6.55 22.88 -12.20
N GLU A 392 -7.80 23.28 -11.95
CA GLU A 392 -8.14 24.48 -11.17
C GLU A 392 -7.73 24.36 -9.70
N LYS A 393 -7.83 23.16 -9.11
CA LYS A 393 -7.34 22.86 -7.76
C LYS A 393 -5.81 22.64 -7.69
N GLY A 394 -5.09 22.77 -8.81
CA GLY A 394 -3.63 22.58 -8.88
C GLY A 394 -3.15 21.16 -8.60
N LYS A 395 -4.02 20.15 -8.73
CA LYS A 395 -3.69 18.74 -8.47
C LYS A 395 -3.02 18.04 -9.66
N ILE A 396 -3.12 18.60 -10.88
CA ILE A 396 -2.60 18.06 -12.14
C ILE A 396 -2.06 19.21 -13.01
N THR A 397 -1.00 18.96 -13.78
CA THR A 397 -0.47 19.88 -14.79
C THR A 397 -1.02 19.55 -16.19
N ARG A 398 -1.04 20.53 -17.11
CA ARG A 398 -1.59 20.33 -18.47
C ARG A 398 -0.89 19.21 -19.25
N ASP A 399 0.39 18.97 -18.97
CA ASP A 399 1.21 17.95 -19.63
C ASP A 399 0.91 16.52 -19.16
N GLU A 400 0.17 16.35 -18.05
CA GLU A 400 -0.18 15.06 -17.45
C GLU A 400 -1.54 14.52 -17.93
N ILE A 401 -2.26 15.24 -18.79
CA ILE A 401 -3.55 14.80 -19.35
C ILE A 401 -3.28 13.91 -20.57
N PRO A 402 -3.60 12.61 -20.54
CA PRO A 402 -3.42 11.75 -21.71
C PRO A 402 -4.39 12.16 -22.81
N GLU A 403 -3.90 12.46 -24.01
CA GLU A 403 -4.73 12.57 -25.21
C GLU A 403 -5.34 11.19 -25.52
N GLU A 404 -6.64 11.00 -25.32
CA GLU A 404 -7.32 9.79 -25.79
C GLU A 404 -7.65 9.92 -27.28
N GLU A 405 -7.25 8.91 -28.06
CA GLU A 405 -7.84 8.65 -29.37
C GLU A 405 -9.33 8.30 -29.17
N PRO A 406 -10.25 8.85 -29.98
CA PRO A 406 -11.69 8.71 -29.76
C PRO A 406 -12.14 7.24 -29.87
N LEU A 407 -12.84 6.75 -28.83
CA LEU A 407 -13.50 5.44 -28.82
C LEU A 407 -14.59 5.35 -29.91
N ASP A 408 -14.66 4.18 -30.56
CA ASP A 408 -15.49 3.76 -31.70
C ASP A 408 -17.04 3.79 -31.49
N ALA A 409 -17.60 4.73 -30.72
CA ALA A 409 -19.06 4.85 -30.55
C ALA A 409 -19.77 5.40 -31.81
N ASP A 410 -19.05 6.15 -32.64
CA ASP A 410 -19.61 6.85 -33.81
C ASP A 410 -19.76 5.94 -35.05
N LEU A 411 -19.10 4.78 -35.05
CA LEU A 411 -19.13 3.82 -36.17
C LEU A 411 -20.32 2.86 -36.07
N GLU A 412 -20.65 2.41 -34.86
CA GLU A 412 -21.74 1.45 -34.61
C GLU A 412 -23.11 2.13 -34.78
N ALA A 413 -23.24 3.38 -34.32
CA ALA A 413 -24.43 4.20 -34.57
C ALA A 413 -24.68 4.41 -36.08
N LYS A 414 -23.63 4.65 -36.87
CA LYS A 414 -23.72 4.78 -38.34
C LYS A 414 -24.12 3.48 -39.04
N LYS A 415 -23.73 2.30 -38.51
CA LYS A 415 -24.17 1.01 -39.05
C LYS A 415 -25.64 0.75 -38.76
N GLU A 416 -26.11 1.09 -37.57
CA GLU A 416 -27.50 0.92 -37.17
C GLU A 416 -28.42 1.87 -37.97
N GLU A 417 -27.96 3.10 -38.23
CA GLU A 417 -28.66 4.08 -39.08
C GLU A 417 -28.73 3.63 -40.55
N PHE A 418 -27.67 3.00 -41.06
CA PHE A 418 -27.64 2.44 -42.42
C PHE A 418 -28.47 1.16 -42.57
N GLN A 419 -28.51 0.30 -41.55
CA GLN A 419 -29.33 -0.93 -41.55
C GLN A 419 -30.83 -0.63 -41.45
N ASN A 420 -31.22 0.47 -40.83
CA ASN A 420 -32.62 0.87 -40.68
C ASN A 420 -33.13 1.74 -41.85
N GLN A 421 -32.30 2.06 -42.85
CA GLN A 421 -32.73 2.76 -44.05
C GLN A 421 -33.50 1.83 -45.01
N LEU A 422 -34.70 2.25 -45.42
CA LEU A 422 -35.53 1.55 -46.40
C LEU A 422 -34.87 1.62 -47.79
N VAL A 423 -34.40 0.48 -48.28
CA VAL A 423 -33.83 0.35 -49.64
C VAL A 423 -34.96 0.03 -50.63
N GLY A 424 -34.96 0.69 -51.79
CA GLY A 424 -35.91 0.44 -52.87
C GLY A 424 -35.90 -1.02 -53.36
N HIS A 425 -37.02 -1.47 -53.94
CA HIS A 425 -37.22 -2.86 -54.38
C HIS A 425 -36.43 -3.23 -55.66
N SER A 426 -35.61 -2.35 -56.21
CA SER A 426 -34.83 -2.62 -57.42
C SER A 426 -33.60 -3.51 -57.12
N PRO A 427 -33.26 -4.47 -57.99
CA PRO A 427 -32.08 -5.31 -57.81
C PRO A 427 -30.75 -4.54 -57.74
N GLU A 428 -30.66 -3.40 -58.44
CA GLU A 428 -29.44 -2.60 -58.55
C GLU A 428 -29.14 -1.80 -57.27
N GLU A 429 -30.18 -1.23 -56.64
CA GLU A 429 -30.05 -0.52 -55.36
C GLU A 429 -29.70 -1.48 -54.21
N ARG A 430 -30.27 -2.69 -54.22
CA ARG A 430 -29.92 -3.74 -53.26
C ARG A 430 -28.45 -4.17 -53.38
N LEU A 431 -27.93 -4.27 -54.60
CA LEU A 431 -26.52 -4.61 -54.83
C LEU A 431 -25.58 -3.50 -54.36
N LYS A 432 -26.00 -2.24 -54.51
CA LYS A 432 -25.25 -1.05 -54.07
C LYS A 432 -25.21 -0.96 -52.54
N ALA A 433 -26.35 -1.15 -51.88
CA ALA A 433 -26.44 -1.21 -50.41
C ALA A 433 -25.58 -2.35 -49.84
N ALA A 434 -25.62 -3.54 -50.45
CA ALA A 434 -24.77 -4.68 -50.05
C ALA A 434 -23.27 -4.38 -50.17
N ARG A 435 -22.84 -3.72 -51.25
CA ARG A 435 -21.43 -3.30 -51.44
C ARG A 435 -20.97 -2.26 -50.43
N GLU A 436 -21.85 -1.34 -50.01
CA GLU A 436 -21.51 -0.37 -48.97
C GLU A 436 -21.43 -1.00 -47.58
N LEU A 437 -22.32 -1.96 -47.29
CA LEU A 437 -22.30 -2.74 -46.05
C LEU A 437 -21.01 -3.59 -45.94
N ASP A 438 -20.56 -4.19 -47.03
CA ASP A 438 -19.28 -4.91 -47.09
C ASP A 438 -18.05 -3.99 -46.94
N LYS A 439 -18.12 -2.74 -47.41
CA LYS A 439 -17.05 -1.75 -47.19
C LYS A 439 -16.97 -1.32 -45.72
N LEU A 440 -18.12 -1.14 -45.06
CA LEU A 440 -18.20 -0.87 -43.62
C LEU A 440 -17.65 -2.04 -42.81
N ARG A 441 -18.00 -3.27 -43.18
CA ARG A 441 -17.51 -4.51 -42.53
C ARG A 441 -16.02 -4.78 -42.75
N ASN A 442 -15.47 -4.38 -43.91
CA ASN A 442 -14.02 -4.46 -44.15
C ASN A 442 -13.22 -3.36 -43.41
N LYS A 443 -13.85 -2.23 -43.05
CA LYS A 443 -13.24 -1.27 -42.12
C LYS A 443 -13.13 -1.83 -40.70
N ASP A 444 -14.13 -2.59 -40.23
CA ASP A 444 -14.08 -3.28 -38.93
C ASP A 444 -12.91 -4.27 -38.85
N LYS A 445 -12.63 -5.02 -39.93
CA LYS A 445 -11.49 -5.94 -39.97
C LYS A 445 -10.14 -5.21 -39.88
N LYS A 446 -10.03 -3.98 -40.38
CA LYS A 446 -8.83 -3.13 -40.22
C LYS A 446 -8.67 -2.56 -38.81
N HIS A 447 -9.75 -2.43 -38.04
CA HIS A 447 -9.69 -2.01 -36.63
C HIS A 447 -9.50 -3.19 -35.65
N LEU A 448 -9.93 -4.40 -36.03
CA LEU A 448 -9.76 -5.64 -35.25
C LEU A 448 -8.40 -6.33 -35.47
N GLU A 449 -7.69 -6.04 -36.56
CA GLU A 449 -6.26 -6.33 -36.65
C GLU A 449 -5.53 -5.36 -35.71
N LYS A 450 -4.93 -5.90 -34.63
CA LYS A 450 -4.03 -5.18 -33.71
C LYS A 450 -3.28 -4.08 -34.47
N LYS A 451 -3.36 -2.82 -34.00
CA LYS A 451 -2.51 -1.72 -34.49
C LYS A 451 -1.13 -2.31 -34.78
N GLU A 452 -0.75 -2.40 -36.05
CA GLU A 452 0.61 -2.79 -36.39
C GLU A 452 1.52 -1.85 -35.59
N PRO A 453 2.50 -2.37 -34.84
CA PRO A 453 3.38 -1.53 -34.05
C PRO A 453 3.91 -0.44 -34.98
N LYS A 454 3.70 0.84 -34.62
CA LYS A 454 4.16 2.01 -35.39
C LYS A 454 5.51 1.64 -36.01
N LYS A 455 5.58 1.52 -37.35
CA LYS A 455 6.78 1.01 -38.04
C LYS A 455 7.98 1.71 -37.43
N LYS A 456 8.85 0.94 -36.77
CA LYS A 456 9.99 1.47 -36.03
C LYS A 456 10.93 2.10 -37.06
N ILE A 457 10.88 3.43 -37.21
CA ILE A 457 11.73 4.16 -38.14
C ILE A 457 13.16 4.12 -37.58
N LEU A 458 13.95 3.14 -38.01
CA LEU A 458 15.38 3.01 -37.69
C LEU A 458 16.27 3.71 -38.72
N VAL A 459 15.71 4.00 -39.90
CA VAL A 459 16.33 4.73 -41.01
C VAL A 459 15.31 5.77 -41.50
N GLY A 460 15.71 7.03 -41.54
CA GLY A 460 14.89 8.13 -42.04
C GLY A 460 14.61 8.02 -43.54
N PRO A 461 13.58 8.72 -44.05
CA PRO A 461 13.28 8.75 -45.48
C PRO A 461 14.41 9.33 -46.35
N ASP A 462 15.41 9.97 -45.74
CA ASP A 462 16.64 10.48 -46.35
C ASP A 462 17.83 9.51 -46.26
N GLY A 463 17.62 8.28 -45.76
CA GLY A 463 18.66 7.27 -45.58
C GLY A 463 19.52 7.46 -44.31
N ARG A 464 19.21 8.43 -43.45
CA ARG A 464 19.95 8.64 -42.20
C ARG A 464 19.60 7.59 -41.15
N ILE A 465 20.62 6.97 -40.57
CA ILE A 465 20.47 5.96 -39.52
C ILE A 465 20.28 6.67 -38.16
N TYR A 466 19.22 6.34 -37.44
CA TYR A 466 18.96 6.93 -36.12
C TYR A 466 19.62 6.11 -35.00
N GLN A 467 20.11 6.78 -33.96
CA GLN A 467 20.52 6.12 -32.72
C GLN A 467 19.31 5.91 -31.80
N LYS A 468 19.21 4.73 -31.18
CA LYS A 468 18.07 4.36 -30.33
C LYS A 468 18.51 3.46 -29.18
N ASN A 469 18.07 3.73 -27.95
CA ASN A 469 18.28 2.87 -26.80
C ASN A 469 16.95 2.64 -26.05
N GLU A 470 16.12 1.71 -26.55
CA GLU A 470 14.78 1.45 -25.99
C GLU A 470 14.83 0.83 -24.58
N GLY A 471 15.88 0.05 -24.29
CA GLY A 471 16.06 -0.61 -23.00
C GLY A 471 16.73 0.24 -21.93
N LYS A 472 17.17 1.47 -22.29
CA LYS A 472 17.97 2.35 -21.41
C LYS A 472 19.20 1.63 -20.83
N TRP A 473 19.82 0.75 -21.62
CA TRP A 473 21.01 0.01 -21.19
C TRP A 473 22.19 0.96 -21.07
N THR A 474 23.02 0.74 -20.05
CA THR A 474 24.33 1.37 -19.94
C THR A 474 25.29 0.66 -20.88
N PHE A 475 26.01 1.44 -21.68
CA PHE A 475 27.01 0.94 -22.60
C PHE A 475 28.25 1.82 -22.59
N ASN A 476 29.39 1.23 -22.95
CA ASN A 476 30.67 1.92 -23.04
C ASN A 476 31.42 1.50 -24.31
N TRP A 477 32.09 2.46 -24.94
CA TRP A 477 32.91 2.30 -26.13
C TRP A 477 34.39 2.32 -25.77
N GLN A 478 35.13 1.38 -26.34
CA GLN A 478 36.60 1.41 -26.38
C GLN A 478 37.02 1.41 -27.84
N ILE A 479 37.66 2.47 -28.28
CA ILE A 479 38.10 2.65 -29.66
C ILE A 479 39.62 2.60 -29.68
N THR A 480 40.18 1.73 -30.52
CA THR A 480 41.62 1.66 -30.81
C THR A 480 41.85 1.88 -32.30
N ASP A 481 43.11 1.93 -32.74
CA ASP A 481 43.44 2.06 -34.17
C ASP A 481 43.11 0.77 -34.97
N GLU A 482 43.02 -0.37 -34.28
CA GLU A 482 42.81 -1.69 -34.89
C GLU A 482 41.35 -2.15 -34.79
N TRP A 483 40.70 -1.95 -33.64
CA TRP A 483 39.36 -2.46 -33.34
C TRP A 483 38.53 -1.52 -32.45
N ILE A 484 37.21 -1.75 -32.45
CA ILE A 484 36.23 -1.06 -31.61
C ILE A 484 35.52 -2.11 -30.75
N LYS A 485 35.41 -1.86 -29.43
CA LYS A 485 34.68 -2.73 -28.49
C LYS A 485 33.54 -1.97 -27.83
N LEU A 486 32.34 -2.52 -27.97
CA LEU A 486 31.11 -2.08 -27.31
C LEU A 486 30.81 -3.02 -26.15
N THR A 487 30.74 -2.48 -24.94
CA THR A 487 30.33 -3.22 -23.74
C THR A 487 28.98 -2.74 -23.25
N ILE A 488 28.07 -3.66 -22.94
CA ILE A 488 26.68 -3.36 -22.55
C ILE A 488 26.34 -4.14 -21.28
N ASP A 489 25.83 -3.46 -20.27
CA ASP A 489 25.34 -4.09 -19.06
C ASP A 489 23.93 -4.65 -19.28
N ILE A 490 23.81 -5.97 -19.34
CA ILE A 490 22.54 -6.69 -19.41
C ILE A 490 22.42 -7.65 -18.21
N SER A 491 21.20 -8.09 -17.90
CA SER A 491 20.95 -8.94 -16.73
C SER A 491 21.69 -10.27 -16.83
N LYS A 492 22.32 -10.72 -15.72
CA LYS A 492 22.97 -12.04 -15.63
C LYS A 492 22.03 -13.21 -15.85
N TYR A 493 20.73 -13.04 -15.56
CA TYR A 493 19.72 -14.10 -15.72
C TYR A 493 18.99 -14.06 -17.07
N LEU A 494 19.42 -13.19 -18.00
CA LEU A 494 18.85 -13.14 -19.35
C LEU A 494 19.32 -14.35 -20.16
N ASP A 495 18.42 -15.00 -20.91
CA ASP A 495 18.80 -16.06 -21.84
C ASP A 495 19.46 -15.47 -23.09
N THR A 496 20.53 -16.10 -23.58
CA THR A 496 21.22 -15.74 -24.82
C THR A 496 20.32 -15.86 -26.05
N SER A 497 19.30 -16.73 -26.02
CA SER A 497 18.31 -16.89 -27.10
C SER A 497 17.51 -15.60 -27.37
N LEU A 498 17.43 -14.70 -26.38
CA LEU A 498 16.67 -13.45 -26.45
C LEU A 498 17.54 -12.25 -26.86
N ILE A 499 18.77 -12.51 -27.31
CA ILE A 499 19.74 -11.51 -27.75
C ILE A 499 20.06 -11.78 -29.22
N ASN A 500 19.85 -10.78 -30.08
CA ASN A 500 20.26 -10.81 -31.47
C ASN A 500 21.14 -9.60 -31.76
N VAL A 501 22.31 -9.80 -32.36
CA VAL A 501 23.29 -8.76 -32.67
C VAL A 501 23.54 -8.73 -34.17
N GLN A 502 23.37 -7.56 -34.77
CA GLN A 502 23.62 -7.29 -36.17
C GLN A 502 24.63 -6.15 -36.31
N VAL A 503 25.80 -6.45 -36.84
CA VAL A 503 26.85 -5.47 -37.11
C VAL A 503 26.81 -5.09 -38.59
N ASN A 504 26.71 -3.80 -38.86
CA ASN A 504 26.84 -3.21 -40.18
C ASN A 504 28.10 -2.32 -40.22
N PRO A 505 28.61 -1.95 -41.41
CA PRO A 505 29.81 -1.12 -41.50
C PRO A 505 29.68 0.24 -40.79
N THR A 506 28.47 0.78 -40.70
CA THR A 506 28.20 2.13 -40.17
C THR A 506 27.43 2.15 -38.84
N PHE A 507 26.82 1.03 -38.43
CA PHE A 507 26.05 0.94 -37.19
C PHE A 507 25.98 -0.48 -36.63
N VAL A 508 25.67 -0.60 -35.35
CA VAL A 508 25.35 -1.87 -34.70
C VAL A 508 23.91 -1.83 -34.18
N CYS A 509 23.15 -2.89 -34.43
CA CYS A 509 21.78 -3.07 -33.97
C CYS A 509 21.70 -4.31 -33.08
N ILE A 510 21.22 -4.14 -31.86
CA ILE A 510 21.15 -5.18 -30.84
C ILE A 510 19.72 -5.27 -30.36
N THR A 511 19.09 -6.42 -30.52
CA THR A 511 17.74 -6.69 -30.03
C THR A 511 17.83 -7.55 -28.77
N ILE A 512 17.33 -7.03 -27.65
CA ILE A 512 17.30 -7.71 -26.35
C ILE A 512 15.85 -7.72 -25.86
N LYS A 513 15.24 -8.90 -25.72
CA LYS A 513 13.81 -9.06 -25.32
C LYS A 513 12.89 -8.09 -26.09
N GLU A 514 12.97 -8.11 -27.42
CA GLU A 514 12.13 -7.31 -28.35
C GLU A 514 12.37 -5.78 -28.33
N LYS A 515 13.29 -5.30 -27.49
CA LYS A 515 13.74 -3.90 -27.44
C LYS A 515 15.05 -3.72 -28.22
N ILE A 516 15.17 -2.60 -28.93
CA ILE A 516 16.29 -2.32 -29.83
C ILE A 516 17.27 -1.31 -29.20
N LEU A 517 18.56 -1.64 -29.29
CA LEU A 517 19.69 -0.75 -29.10
C LEU A 517 20.42 -0.61 -30.44
N GLN A 518 20.27 0.54 -31.10
CA GLN A 518 20.95 0.87 -32.35
C GLN A 518 21.92 2.02 -32.10
N LEU A 519 23.21 1.81 -32.37
CA LEU A 519 24.26 2.79 -32.18
C LEU A 519 25.06 2.96 -33.46
N LEU A 520 25.43 4.20 -33.79
CA LEU A 520 26.25 4.52 -34.97
C LEU A 520 27.73 4.35 -34.59
N PHE A 521 28.54 3.78 -35.48
CA PHE A 521 29.99 3.80 -35.32
C PHE A 521 30.53 5.17 -35.73
N GLU A 522 31.46 5.73 -34.95
CA GLU A 522 32.18 6.96 -35.32
C GLU A 522 33.09 6.75 -36.54
N HIS A 523 33.57 5.52 -36.72
CA HIS A 523 34.40 5.10 -37.84
C HIS A 523 33.88 3.81 -38.44
N PRO A 524 33.93 3.64 -39.78
CA PRO A 524 33.40 2.43 -40.39
C PRO A 524 34.22 1.19 -40.03
N VAL A 525 33.53 0.07 -39.86
CA VAL A 525 34.08 -1.21 -39.40
C VAL A 525 33.92 -2.31 -40.45
N LYS A 526 34.66 -3.42 -40.31
CA LYS A 526 34.52 -4.63 -41.13
C LYS A 526 33.54 -5.61 -40.45
N PRO A 527 32.31 -5.79 -40.95
CA PRO A 527 31.32 -6.69 -40.32
C PRO A 527 31.78 -8.16 -40.26
N ASP A 528 32.57 -8.58 -41.26
CA ASP A 528 33.08 -9.95 -41.38
C ASP A 528 34.11 -10.29 -40.29
N SER A 529 34.63 -9.28 -39.60
CA SER A 529 35.64 -9.42 -38.55
C SER A 529 35.05 -8.94 -37.22
N GLN A 530 34.25 -9.80 -36.59
CA GLN A 530 33.55 -9.54 -35.33
C GLN A 530 33.76 -10.69 -34.32
N TYR A 531 33.87 -10.35 -33.04
CA TYR A 531 33.91 -11.28 -31.92
C TYR A 531 32.90 -10.82 -30.85
N LEU A 532 32.08 -11.76 -30.38
CA LEU A 532 31.02 -11.49 -29.40
C LEU A 532 31.20 -12.39 -28.19
N GLU A 533 31.13 -11.80 -27.00
CA GLU A 533 31.27 -12.54 -25.74
C GLU A 533 30.28 -12.03 -24.69
N ARG A 534 29.73 -12.95 -23.89
CA ARG A 534 28.84 -12.62 -22.78
C ARG A 534 29.32 -13.25 -21.49
N SER A 535 29.52 -12.41 -20.47
CA SER A 535 29.82 -12.86 -19.11
C SER A 535 28.57 -13.42 -18.43
N LYS A 536 28.61 -14.70 -18.05
CA LYS A 536 27.54 -15.33 -17.25
C LYS A 536 27.52 -14.83 -15.79
N LEU A 537 28.64 -14.33 -15.29
CA LEU A 537 28.78 -13.86 -13.90
C LEU A 537 28.26 -12.43 -13.71
N THR A 538 28.72 -11.50 -14.56
CA THR A 538 28.35 -10.07 -14.48
C THR A 538 27.15 -9.73 -15.35
N GLY A 539 26.84 -10.58 -16.33
CA GLY A 539 25.79 -10.33 -17.32
C GLY A 539 26.24 -9.48 -18.50
N GLN A 540 27.43 -8.89 -18.49
CA GLN A 540 27.92 -7.99 -19.55
C GLN A 540 28.04 -8.67 -20.91
N LEU A 541 27.60 -7.97 -21.96
CA LEU A 541 27.78 -8.33 -23.36
C LEU A 541 28.87 -7.43 -23.97
N ALA A 542 29.89 -8.04 -24.56
CA ALA A 542 30.97 -7.37 -25.25
C ALA A 542 30.96 -7.74 -26.75
N ILE A 543 31.05 -6.73 -27.61
CA ILE A 543 31.11 -6.87 -29.08
C ILE A 543 32.37 -6.15 -29.55
N THR A 544 33.32 -6.89 -30.10
CA THR A 544 34.58 -6.37 -30.64
C THR A 544 34.59 -6.51 -32.15
N VAL A 545 34.87 -5.43 -32.89
CA VAL A 545 34.83 -5.39 -34.37
C VAL A 545 36.09 -4.68 -34.91
N ALA A 546 36.68 -5.20 -35.98
CA ALA A 546 37.86 -4.58 -36.60
C ALA A 546 37.48 -3.31 -37.40
N ARG A 547 38.35 -2.28 -37.39
CA ARG A 547 38.14 -1.05 -38.16
C ARG A 547 38.40 -1.26 -39.66
N GLN A 548 37.66 -0.54 -40.51
CA GLN A 548 37.83 -0.64 -41.97
C GLN A 548 39.20 -0.12 -42.44
N SER A 549 39.73 0.92 -41.77
CA SER A 549 41.03 1.54 -42.08
C SER A 549 42.25 0.66 -41.76
N PHE A 550 42.05 -0.44 -41.02
CA PHE A 550 43.14 -1.34 -40.65
C PHE A 550 43.34 -2.43 -41.71
N SER A 551 44.55 -2.51 -42.27
CA SER A 551 44.92 -3.46 -43.34
C SER A 551 45.57 -4.76 -42.84
N GLY A 552 45.86 -4.89 -41.54
CA GLY A 552 46.43 -6.09 -40.94
C GLY A 552 45.40 -7.14 -40.52
N ILE A 553 45.87 -8.31 -40.07
CA ILE A 553 45.05 -9.35 -39.43
C ILE A 553 44.99 -9.05 -37.93
N VAL A 554 43.79 -8.82 -37.39
CA VAL A 554 43.56 -8.61 -35.95
C VAL A 554 43.07 -9.92 -35.33
N ASP A 555 43.72 -10.37 -34.25
CA ASP A 555 43.19 -11.43 -33.39
C ASP A 555 42.12 -10.84 -32.45
N LEU A 556 40.87 -10.88 -32.90
CA LEU A 556 39.74 -10.30 -32.18
C LEU A 556 39.37 -11.09 -30.92
N GLU A 557 39.72 -12.37 -30.83
CA GLU A 557 39.50 -13.15 -29.61
C GLU A 557 40.44 -12.70 -28.49
N LYS A 558 41.72 -12.47 -28.83
CA LYS A 558 42.71 -11.96 -27.88
C LYS A 558 42.34 -10.55 -27.42
N ALA A 559 41.96 -9.66 -28.35
CA ALA A 559 41.47 -8.32 -28.03
C ALA A 559 40.17 -8.32 -27.20
N GLY A 560 39.32 -9.33 -27.39
CA GLY A 560 38.12 -9.56 -26.57
C GLY A 560 38.45 -9.94 -25.11
N LYS A 561 39.41 -10.85 -24.94
CA LYS A 561 39.81 -11.47 -23.66
C LYS A 561 40.78 -10.63 -22.82
N GLU A 562 41.57 -9.74 -23.43
CA GLU A 562 42.43 -8.76 -22.74
C GLU A 562 41.59 -7.69 -22.01
N GLN A 563 40.91 -8.07 -20.91
CA GLN A 563 40.50 -7.26 -19.74
C GLN A 563 39.54 -8.01 -18.77
N LEU A 564 39.55 -9.35 -18.73
CA LEU A 564 38.83 -10.11 -17.69
C LEU A 564 39.67 -10.39 -16.42
N GLU A 565 40.86 -9.79 -16.27
CA GLU A 565 41.57 -9.77 -14.98
C GLU A 565 41.07 -8.61 -14.09
N ILE A 566 40.11 -8.92 -13.23
CA ILE A 566 39.63 -8.02 -12.18
C ILE A 566 40.64 -8.01 -11.03
N LYS A 567 41.41 -6.92 -10.86
CA LYS A 567 41.94 -6.56 -9.52
C LYS A 567 40.81 -5.95 -8.69
N PRO A 568 40.58 -6.37 -7.44
CA PRO A 568 39.46 -5.91 -6.64
C PRO A 568 39.70 -4.47 -6.16
N VAL A 569 38.90 -3.51 -6.64
CA VAL A 569 38.88 -2.15 -6.13
C VAL A 569 37.68 -1.99 -5.19
N LYS A 570 37.98 -1.75 -3.90
CA LYS A 570 37.01 -1.35 -2.86
C LYS A 570 36.28 -0.08 -3.30
N LYS A 571 34.95 -0.12 -3.43
CA LYS A 571 34.12 1.07 -3.65
C LYS A 571 33.92 1.82 -2.32
N GLU A 572 34.67 2.89 -2.12
CA GLU A 572 34.26 3.96 -1.22
C GLU A 572 33.22 4.85 -1.93
N LEU A 573 32.07 5.02 -1.28
CA LEU A 573 31.01 5.93 -1.72
C LEU A 573 31.42 7.38 -1.46
N LYS A 574 31.53 8.20 -2.52
CA LYS A 574 31.49 9.67 -2.41
C LYS A 574 30.30 10.22 -3.21
N PRO A 575 29.51 11.16 -2.66
CA PRO A 575 28.34 11.71 -3.32
C PRO A 575 28.74 12.81 -4.32
N GLN A 576 28.41 12.63 -5.60
CA GLN A 576 28.55 13.70 -6.60
C GLN A 576 27.29 14.56 -6.67
N LYS A 577 27.44 15.83 -6.30
CA LYS A 577 26.48 16.91 -6.55
C LYS A 577 26.44 17.22 -8.05
N LYS A 578 25.23 17.32 -8.60
CA LYS A 578 24.95 17.84 -9.95
C LYS A 578 25.44 19.29 -10.06
N ARG A 579 26.23 19.59 -11.10
CA ARG A 579 26.68 20.94 -11.43
C ARG A 579 25.73 21.53 -12.48
N PHE A 580 24.97 22.55 -12.07
CA PHE A 580 24.28 23.47 -12.97
C PHE A 580 25.33 24.43 -13.55
N GLU A 581 25.35 24.60 -14.86
CA GLU A 581 26.02 25.72 -15.50
C GLU A 581 25.19 26.99 -15.31
N LYS A 582 25.79 28.07 -14.81
CA LYS A 582 25.30 29.43 -15.01
C LYS A 582 26.44 30.45 -14.94
N LEU A 583 26.26 31.46 -15.79
CA LEU A 583 27.18 32.53 -16.18
C LEU A 583 27.88 33.23 -15.02
N GLY A 584 29.10 33.68 -15.29
CA GLY A 584 30.00 34.31 -14.34
C GLY A 584 29.54 35.68 -13.86
N VAL A 585 29.78 35.94 -12.57
CA VAL A 585 30.04 37.26 -12.00
C VAL A 585 31.10 37.07 -10.92
N ASP A 586 32.20 37.82 -11.01
CA ASP A 586 33.33 37.80 -10.08
C ASP A 586 33.06 38.75 -8.90
N TYR A 587 33.24 38.26 -7.68
CA TYR A 587 33.18 39.05 -6.46
C TYR A 587 34.27 38.61 -5.48
N LYS A 588 35.53 38.69 -5.90
CA LYS A 588 36.63 38.91 -4.95
C LYS A 588 36.46 40.28 -4.30
N ASN A 589 35.85 40.30 -3.11
CA ASN A 589 36.11 41.19 -1.97
C ASN A 589 34.87 41.33 -1.07
N ILE A 590 34.56 40.32 -0.26
CA ILE A 590 33.92 40.55 1.05
C ILE A 590 34.63 39.67 2.07
N VAL A 591 34.97 40.28 3.19
CA VAL A 591 36.08 39.97 4.10
C VAL A 591 35.61 39.17 5.34
N LYS A 592 36.55 38.39 5.90
CA LYS A 592 36.75 37.89 7.29
C LYS A 592 35.91 36.73 7.86
N GLU A 593 36.59 35.60 8.03
CA GLU A 593 36.31 34.58 9.06
C GLU A 593 36.81 35.01 10.44
N PRO A 594 36.22 34.45 11.52
CA PRO A 594 37.00 33.99 12.66
C PRO A 594 36.83 32.49 12.96
N LYS A 595 37.94 31.91 13.40
CA LYS A 595 38.24 30.49 13.73
C LYS A 595 37.34 29.87 14.82
N LYS A 596 37.14 28.54 14.73
CA LYS A 596 37.11 27.52 15.84
C LYS A 596 37.35 26.12 15.23
N ILE A 597 38.57 25.58 15.31
CA ILE A 597 39.07 24.53 16.24
C ILE A 597 38.15 23.31 16.35
N PHE A 598 38.56 22.17 15.78
CA PHE A 598 38.48 20.84 16.39
C PHE A 598 39.43 19.86 15.65
N GLU A 599 40.44 19.38 16.37
CA GLU A 599 41.35 18.31 15.95
C GLU A 599 40.65 16.94 16.07
N LYS A 600 40.95 16.02 15.13
CA LYS A 600 40.59 14.60 15.24
C LYS A 600 41.78 13.82 15.82
N PRO A 601 41.57 12.89 16.76
CA PRO A 601 42.64 12.10 17.34
C PRO A 601 43.16 11.04 16.35
N LYS A 602 44.48 10.85 16.32
CA LYS A 602 45.17 9.77 15.59
C LYS A 602 45.20 8.51 16.45
N PHE A 603 44.66 7.41 15.94
CA PHE A 603 44.89 6.07 16.50
C PHE A 603 46.09 5.42 15.78
N LYS A 604 47.06 4.91 16.56
CA LYS A 604 48.14 4.03 16.07
C LYS A 604 47.65 2.57 16.11
N PRO A 605 47.97 1.72 15.13
CA PRO A 605 47.77 0.28 15.24
C PRO A 605 48.93 -0.35 16.01
N GLN A 606 48.64 -1.27 16.92
CA GLN A 606 49.63 -2.14 17.54
C GLN A 606 49.14 -3.60 17.55
N ASP A 607 50.11 -4.45 17.21
CA ASP A 607 50.29 -5.88 17.44
C ASP A 607 49.47 -6.93 16.66
N THR A 608 50.19 -7.52 15.71
CA THR A 608 49.98 -8.82 15.08
C THR A 608 50.51 -9.91 16.03
N ASP A 609 49.63 -10.70 16.62
CA ASP A 609 49.89 -12.08 17.05
C ASP A 609 48.53 -12.73 17.41
N PHE A 610 47.93 -13.41 16.44
CA PHE A 610 46.74 -14.23 16.63
C PHE A 610 47.10 -15.67 16.24
N VAL A 611 46.95 -16.60 17.18
CA VAL A 611 47.22 -18.03 17.00
C VAL A 611 45.87 -18.75 16.98
N ASP A 612 45.61 -19.52 15.91
CA ASP A 612 44.37 -20.29 15.74
C ASP A 612 44.27 -21.45 16.74
N ASP A 613 43.07 -21.64 17.27
CA ASP A 613 42.72 -22.69 18.23
C ASP A 613 42.59 -24.05 17.51
N PRO A 614 43.38 -25.08 17.89
CA PRO A 614 43.40 -26.37 17.20
C PRO A 614 42.13 -27.22 17.39
N ASP A 615 41.21 -26.83 18.27
CA ASP A 615 39.99 -27.59 18.58
C ASP A 615 38.78 -27.25 17.68
N VAL A 616 38.95 -26.38 16.68
CA VAL A 616 37.87 -26.02 15.76
C VAL A 616 38.01 -26.79 14.44
N PRO A 617 37.15 -27.78 14.16
CA PRO A 617 37.17 -28.48 12.87
C PRO A 617 36.72 -27.56 11.72
N PRO A 618 37.33 -27.65 10.53
CA PRO A 618 37.00 -26.80 9.40
C PRO A 618 35.58 -27.07 8.88
N LEU A 619 34.83 -25.98 8.68
CA LEU A 619 33.47 -26.00 8.15
C LEU A 619 33.47 -26.58 6.72
N CYS A 620 32.73 -27.67 6.51
CA CYS A 620 32.42 -28.23 5.20
C CYS A 620 31.35 -27.40 4.48
#